data_AF-A0A443SPE7-F1
#
_entry.id   AF-A0A443SPE7-F1
#
_cell.length_a   1.000
_cell.length_b   1.000
_cell.length_c   1.000
_cell.angle_alpha   90.00
_cell.angle_beta   90.00
_cell.angle_gamma   90.00
#
_symmetry.space_group_name_H-M   'P 1'
#
loop_
_entity.id
_entity.type
_entity.pdbx_description
1 polymer ?
#
loop_
_entity_poly.entity_id
_entity_poly.type
_entity_poly.pdbx_seq_one_letter_code
_entity_poly.pdbx_strand_id
1 'polypeptide(L)'
;MRLTVYSSVAKATSVLPIQNVVVSPLIVYAILNLANSGARNKTSDELNEALHRYSESDALNDDEANRLIRNFPNIDRSISTIIRNWMNNEEYDLHLANRVLITNTYEIIDQFRRDVMEYSNTQVEQVDFAANSAEILQDTNSWVSEITKGKINKILDSVRADTLFIILSAR
;
A
#
# COMPACT_ATOMS: atom_id res chain seq x y z
N MET A 1 10.32 10.45 -3.70
CA MET A 1 9.79 9.09 -3.91
C MET A 1 10.01 8.50 -5.31
N ARG A 2 9.59 9.11 -6.44
CA ARG A 2 9.70 8.48 -7.79
C ARG A 2 11.12 7.96 -8.08
N LEU A 3 12.14 8.81 -7.98
CA LEU A 3 13.53 8.43 -8.25
C LEU A 3 14.05 7.37 -7.26
N THR A 4 13.64 7.47 -5.99
CA THR A 4 13.98 6.50 -4.93
C THR A 4 13.49 5.10 -5.30
N VAL A 5 12.22 4.95 -5.69
CA VAL A 5 11.64 3.64 -6.05
C VAL A 5 12.37 3.02 -7.24
N TYR A 6 12.55 3.76 -8.34
CA TYR A 6 13.23 3.23 -9.52
C TYR A 6 14.69 2.86 -9.23
N SER A 7 15.44 3.68 -8.48
CA SER A 7 16.83 3.39 -8.14
C SER A 7 16.95 2.17 -7.22
N SER A 8 16.05 2.00 -6.25
CA SER A 8 16.01 0.82 -5.39
C SER A 8 15.68 -0.45 -6.17
N VAL A 9 14.69 -0.42 -7.08
CA VAL A 9 14.35 -1.58 -7.91
C VAL A 9 15.48 -1.91 -8.88
N ALA A 10 16.10 -0.91 -9.50
CA ALA A 10 17.26 -1.11 -10.40
C ALA A 10 18.44 -1.75 -9.65
N LYS A 11 18.73 -1.30 -8.42
CA LYS A 11 19.76 -1.92 -7.57
C LYS A 11 19.40 -3.37 -7.22
N ALA A 12 18.16 -3.63 -6.80
CA ALA A 12 17.71 -4.98 -6.45
C ALA A 12 17.73 -5.97 -7.62
N THR A 13 17.47 -5.48 -8.84
CA THR A 13 17.45 -6.30 -10.07
C THR A 13 18.81 -6.38 -10.78
N SER A 14 19.81 -5.60 -10.33
CA SER A 14 21.15 -5.56 -10.95
C SER A 14 21.92 -6.89 -10.92
N VAL A 15 21.52 -7.81 -10.05
CA VAL A 15 22.09 -9.16 -9.94
C VAL A 15 21.44 -10.17 -10.88
N LEU A 16 20.35 -9.77 -11.55
CA LEU A 16 19.63 -10.62 -12.50
C LEU A 16 20.19 -10.41 -13.92
N PRO A 17 20.01 -11.38 -14.83
CA PRO A 17 20.28 -11.17 -16.26
C PRO A 17 19.55 -9.93 -16.80
N ILE A 18 20.01 -9.39 -17.93
CA ILE A 18 19.38 -8.21 -18.57
C ILE A 18 17.87 -8.46 -18.72
N GLN A 19 17.09 -7.74 -17.92
CA GLN A 19 15.64 -7.81 -17.89
C GLN A 19 15.06 -6.40 -17.90
N ASN A 20 13.91 -6.25 -18.55
CA ASN A 20 13.15 -5.02 -18.51
C ASN A 20 12.52 -4.86 -17.12
N VAL A 21 12.62 -3.66 -16.55
CA VAL A 21 12.04 -3.32 -15.26
C VAL A 21 10.90 -2.34 -15.46
N VAL A 22 9.72 -2.70 -14.96
CA VAL A 22 8.55 -1.82 -14.91
C VAL A 22 8.07 -1.77 -13.47
N VAL A 23 7.90 -0.56 -12.93
CA VAL A 23 7.35 -0.35 -11.60
C VAL A 23 6.36 0.80 -11.63
N SER A 24 5.32 0.70 -10.81
CA SER A 24 4.35 1.77 -10.59
C SER A 24 4.64 2.43 -9.24
N PRO A 25 5.29 3.61 -9.20
CA PRO A 25 5.52 4.34 -7.95
C PRO A 25 4.22 4.65 -7.19
N LEU A 26 3.11 4.82 -7.93
CA LEU A 26 1.79 5.05 -7.36
C LEU A 26 1.29 3.84 -6.54
N ILE A 27 1.50 2.62 -7.04
CA ILE A 27 1.13 1.39 -6.30
C ILE A 27 1.97 1.25 -5.05
N VAL A 28 3.29 1.46 -5.17
CA VAL A 28 4.21 1.39 -4.00
C VAL A 28 3.78 2.39 -2.94
N TYR A 29 3.47 3.63 -3.33
CA TYR A 29 2.95 4.63 -2.41
C TYR A 29 1.64 4.22 -1.73
N ALA A 30 0.68 3.70 -2.50
CA ALA A 30 -0.62 3.29 -1.97
C ALA A 30 -0.48 2.20 -0.88
N ILE A 31 0.33 1.18 -1.14
CA ILE A 31 0.59 0.09 -0.20
C ILE A 31 1.31 0.60 1.05
N LEU A 32 2.36 1.41 0.90
CA LEU A 32 3.12 1.95 2.03
C LEU A 32 2.26 2.90 2.88
N ASN A 33 1.40 3.70 2.27
CA ASN A 33 0.47 4.56 2.98
C ASN A 33 -0.58 3.75 3.76
N LEU A 34 -1.13 2.69 3.15
CA LEU A 34 -2.02 1.74 3.84
C LEU A 34 -1.34 1.07 5.02
N ALA A 35 -0.12 0.59 4.86
CA ALA A 35 0.65 0.01 5.97
C ALA A 35 0.88 1.04 7.09
N ASN A 36 1.17 2.31 6.74
CA ASN A 36 1.41 3.37 7.70
C ASN A 36 0.18 3.73 8.53
N SER A 37 -1.04 3.55 7.99
CA SER A 37 -2.28 3.80 8.75
C SER A 37 -2.37 2.96 10.04
N GLY A 38 -1.87 1.73 10.00
CA GLY A 38 -1.79 0.82 11.14
C GLY A 38 -0.50 0.93 11.95
N ALA A 39 0.55 1.56 11.39
CA ALA A 39 1.85 1.68 12.03
C ALA A 39 1.84 2.73 13.16
N ARG A 40 2.76 2.58 14.12
CA ARG A 40 2.96 3.51 15.24
C ARG A 40 4.45 3.64 15.57
N ASN A 41 4.80 4.74 16.23
CA ASN A 41 6.17 5.03 16.70
C ASN A 41 7.18 4.86 15.55
N LYS A 42 8.33 4.23 15.84
CA LYS A 42 9.43 3.99 14.90
C LYS A 42 9.00 3.42 13.55
N THR A 43 8.05 2.48 13.51
CA THR A 43 7.56 1.91 12.25
C THR A 43 6.82 2.95 11.41
N SER A 44 6.04 3.82 12.05
CA SER A 44 5.38 4.91 11.34
C SER A 44 6.38 5.97 10.87
N ASP A 45 7.38 6.28 11.69
CA ASP A 45 8.43 7.25 11.36
C ASP A 45 9.21 6.80 10.11
N GLU A 46 9.66 5.55 10.07
CA GLU A 46 10.38 4.97 8.92
C GLU A 46 9.51 4.95 7.65
N LEU A 47 8.21 4.66 7.77
CA LEU A 47 7.28 4.69 6.64
C LEU A 47 7.03 6.11 6.14
N ASN A 48 6.89 7.09 7.04
CA ASN A 48 6.72 8.49 6.66
C ASN A 48 7.99 9.04 5.96
N GLU A 49 9.18 8.66 6.41
CA GLU A 49 10.44 8.96 5.73
C GLU A 49 10.48 8.35 4.32
N ALA A 50 10.16 7.06 4.18
CA ALA A 50 10.10 6.37 2.88
C ALA A 50 9.07 6.99 1.92
N LEU A 51 7.98 7.54 2.45
CA LEU A 51 6.95 8.26 1.70
C LEU A 51 7.36 9.72 1.37
N HIS A 52 8.53 10.18 1.82
CA HIS A 52 9.01 11.57 1.68
C HIS A 52 8.01 12.59 2.24
N ARG A 53 7.38 12.29 3.39
CA ARG A 53 6.39 13.18 4.02
C ARG A 53 7.00 14.32 4.82
N TYR A 54 8.28 14.21 5.13
CA TYR A 54 9.05 15.26 5.79
C TYR A 54 9.96 15.92 4.76
N SER A 55 9.98 17.26 4.74
CA SER A 55 10.97 18.00 3.96
C SER A 55 12.29 18.08 4.76
N GLU A 56 13.44 18.10 4.08
CA GLU A 56 14.73 18.41 4.70
C GLU A 56 14.71 19.78 5.41
N SER A 57 13.83 20.70 4.99
CA SER A 57 13.63 22.01 5.63
C SER A 57 12.85 21.95 6.94
N ASP A 58 12.09 20.88 7.19
CA ASP A 58 11.37 20.70 8.44
C ASP A 58 12.34 20.31 9.56
N ALA A 59 13.51 19.75 9.24
CA ALA A 59 14.54 19.37 10.21
C ALA A 59 15.31 20.56 10.84
N LEU A 60 14.95 21.82 10.53
CA LEU A 60 15.73 22.99 10.94
C LEU A 60 15.28 23.64 12.26
N ASN A 61 14.22 23.15 12.91
CA ASN A 61 13.86 23.56 14.28
C ASN A 61 13.30 22.36 15.07
N ASP A 62 14.15 21.75 15.90
CA ASP A 62 13.91 20.44 16.52
C ASP A 62 12.60 20.34 17.32
N ASP A 63 12.09 21.40 17.94
CA ASP A 63 10.89 21.30 18.79
C ASP A 63 9.56 21.49 18.05
N GLU A 64 9.50 22.38 17.05
CA GLU A 64 8.30 22.61 16.23
C GLU A 64 8.15 21.55 15.15
N ALA A 65 9.25 21.15 14.52
CA ALA A 65 9.28 20.06 13.55
C ALA A 65 8.79 18.76 14.15
N ASN A 66 9.35 18.36 15.30
CA ASN A 66 8.93 17.14 15.98
C ASN A 66 7.47 17.21 16.44
N ARG A 67 6.93 18.39 16.75
CA ARG A 67 5.49 18.57 17.04
C ARG A 67 4.62 18.43 15.79
N LEU A 68 5.04 19.00 14.66
CA LEU A 68 4.32 18.87 13.39
C LEU A 68 4.35 17.41 12.91
N ILE A 69 5.51 16.76 12.92
CA ILE A 69 5.72 15.33 12.58
C ILE A 69 4.81 14.42 13.42
N ARG A 70 4.72 14.64 14.74
CA ARG A 70 3.84 13.85 15.64
C ARG A 70 2.35 14.09 15.43
N ASN A 71 1.97 15.24 14.87
CA ASN A 71 0.58 15.62 14.61
C ASN A 71 0.17 15.39 13.14
N PHE A 72 1.11 14.99 12.28
CA PHE A 72 0.78 14.63 10.91
C PHE A 72 -0.06 13.35 10.94
N PRO A 73 -1.25 13.34 10.31
CA PRO A 73 -2.02 12.12 10.20
C PRO A 73 -1.18 11.05 9.50
N ASN A 74 -1.20 9.82 10.02
CA ASN A 74 -0.51 8.67 9.43
C ASN A 74 -0.99 8.36 8.00
N ILE A 75 -2.08 9.00 7.57
CA ILE A 75 -2.60 9.00 6.20
C ILE A 75 -2.56 10.41 5.64
N ASP A 76 -1.92 10.54 4.47
CA ASP A 76 -2.09 11.70 3.60
C ASP A 76 -3.43 11.58 2.87
N ARG A 77 -4.39 12.42 3.24
CA ARG A 77 -5.75 12.45 2.64
C ARG A 77 -5.81 13.31 1.37
N SER A 78 -4.81 14.16 1.15
CA SER A 78 -4.79 15.03 -0.03
C SER A 78 -4.62 14.19 -1.31
N ILE A 79 -3.78 13.16 -1.22
CA ILE A 79 -3.49 12.27 -2.33
C ILE A 79 -4.68 11.37 -2.72
N SER A 80 -5.53 10.97 -1.77
CA SER A 80 -6.70 10.14 -2.08
C SER A 80 -7.72 10.90 -2.92
N THR A 81 -7.83 12.21 -2.72
CA THR A 81 -8.65 13.08 -3.56
C THR A 81 -8.07 13.21 -4.97
N ILE A 82 -6.75 13.39 -5.08
CA ILE A 82 -6.06 13.45 -6.38
C ILE A 82 -6.25 12.14 -7.15
N ILE A 83 -6.01 10.99 -6.50
CA ILE A 83 -6.17 9.66 -7.10
C ILE A 83 -7.62 9.43 -7.56
N ARG A 84 -8.61 9.78 -6.74
CA ARG A 84 -10.04 9.69 -7.13
C ARG A 84 -10.36 10.55 -8.35
N ASN A 85 -9.83 11.77 -8.41
CA ASN A 85 -10.03 12.63 -9.57
C ASN A 85 -9.38 12.04 -10.83
N TRP A 86 -8.22 11.39 -10.71
CA TRP A 86 -7.58 10.70 -11.83
C TRP A 86 -8.39 9.49 -12.30
N MET A 87 -8.96 8.71 -11.38
CA MET A 87 -9.78 7.54 -11.74
C MET A 87 -11.11 7.93 -12.43
N ASN A 88 -11.59 9.16 -12.23
CA ASN A 88 -12.83 9.67 -12.83
C ASN A 88 -12.60 10.47 -14.13
N ASN A 89 -11.41 10.37 -14.73
CA ASN A 89 -11.08 11.09 -15.96
C ASN A 89 -11.55 10.30 -17.20
N GLU A 90 -12.17 10.96 -18.17
CA GLU A 90 -12.69 10.31 -19.39
C GLU A 90 -11.63 10.15 -20.51
N GLU A 91 -10.50 10.84 -20.43
CA GLU A 91 -9.43 10.82 -21.45
C GLU A 91 -8.53 9.58 -21.33
N TYR A 92 -8.55 8.89 -20.19
CA TYR A 92 -7.75 7.70 -19.96
C TYR A 92 -8.43 6.71 -19.02
N ASP A 93 -8.09 5.44 -19.19
CA ASP A 93 -8.62 4.33 -18.41
C ASP A 93 -7.67 4.02 -17.24
N LEU A 94 -7.93 4.63 -16.08
CA LEU A 94 -7.20 4.38 -14.84
C LEU A 94 -8.09 3.68 -13.81
N HIS A 95 -7.79 2.40 -13.56
CA HIS A 95 -8.34 1.66 -12.44
C HIS A 95 -7.27 1.48 -11.37
N LEU A 96 -7.59 1.80 -10.11
CA LEU A 96 -6.74 1.46 -8.97
C LEU A 96 -7.64 0.91 -7.88
N ALA A 97 -7.37 -0.30 -7.44
CA ALA A 97 -8.09 -0.91 -6.33
C ALA A 97 -7.10 -1.44 -5.29
N ASN A 98 -7.50 -1.34 -4.03
CA ASN A 98 -6.74 -1.81 -2.90
C ASN A 98 -7.50 -2.96 -2.22
N ARG A 99 -6.77 -3.90 -1.64
CA ARG A 99 -7.33 -5.00 -0.85
C ARG A 99 -6.49 -5.21 0.40
N VAL A 100 -7.15 -5.34 1.55
CA VAL A 100 -6.50 -5.56 2.84
C VAL A 100 -7.11 -6.79 3.48
N LEU A 101 -6.33 -7.87 3.52
CA LEU A 101 -6.69 -9.12 4.19
C LEU A 101 -5.94 -9.20 5.50
N ILE A 102 -6.64 -9.47 6.60
CA ILE A 102 -6.03 -9.65 7.93
C ILE A 102 -6.54 -10.96 8.53
N THR A 103 -5.69 -11.65 9.27
CA THR A 103 -6.09 -12.87 9.97
C THR A 103 -7.28 -12.62 10.91
N ASN A 104 -8.19 -13.57 10.99
CA ASN A 104 -9.31 -13.55 11.93
C ASN A 104 -8.89 -13.83 13.39
N THR A 105 -7.62 -14.14 13.65
CA THR A 105 -7.11 -14.45 14.99
C THR A 105 -6.93 -13.23 15.89
N TYR A 106 -7.09 -12.01 15.37
CA TYR A 106 -7.01 -10.76 16.13
C TYR A 106 -8.23 -9.89 15.89
N GLU A 107 -8.66 -9.17 16.91
CA GLU A 107 -9.64 -8.10 16.75
C GLU A 107 -8.99 -6.88 16.09
N ILE A 108 -9.71 -6.27 15.17
CA ILE A 108 -9.27 -5.08 14.44
C ILE A 108 -10.00 -3.89 15.01
N ILE A 109 -9.25 -2.92 15.53
CA ILE A 109 -9.81 -1.69 16.07
C ILE A 109 -10.57 -0.89 15.00
N ASP A 110 -11.74 -0.36 15.36
CA ASP A 110 -12.62 0.32 14.41
C ASP A 110 -11.99 1.55 13.75
N GLN A 111 -11.09 2.24 14.48
CA GLN A 111 -10.39 3.39 13.92
C GLN A 111 -9.58 3.01 12.68
N PHE A 112 -8.87 1.88 12.72
CA PHE A 112 -8.10 1.41 11.58
C PHE A 112 -9.01 1.08 10.38
N ARG A 113 -10.17 0.45 10.62
CA ARG A 113 -11.13 0.16 9.55
C ARG A 113 -11.64 1.44 8.88
N ARG A 114 -11.96 2.47 9.68
CA ARG A 114 -12.38 3.78 9.18
C ARG A 114 -11.29 4.45 8.35
N ASP A 115 -10.07 4.45 8.87
CA ASP A 115 -8.89 5.04 8.24
C ASP A 115 -8.60 4.41 6.87
N VAL A 116 -8.62 3.07 6.79
CA VAL A 116 -8.44 2.33 5.53
C VAL A 116 -9.57 2.67 4.55
N MET A 117 -10.83 2.63 4.99
CA MET A 117 -11.98 2.93 4.13
C MET A 117 -11.94 4.36 3.58
N GLU A 118 -11.69 5.35 4.43
CA GLU A 118 -11.65 6.76 4.04
C GLU A 118 -10.53 7.04 3.02
N TYR A 119 -9.37 6.41 3.20
CA TYR A 119 -8.20 6.65 2.34
C TYR A 119 -8.27 5.92 1.00
N SER A 120 -8.57 4.63 1.06
CA SER A 120 -8.31 3.69 -0.04
C SER A 120 -9.57 3.19 -0.73
N ASN A 121 -10.74 3.60 -0.22
CA ASN A 121 -12.05 3.12 -0.64
C ASN A 121 -12.13 1.58 -0.66
N THR A 122 -11.43 0.94 0.28
CA THR A 122 -11.47 -0.52 0.49
C THR A 122 -11.79 -0.86 1.93
N GLN A 123 -12.35 -2.04 2.15
CA GLN A 123 -12.63 -2.56 3.47
C GLN A 123 -11.51 -3.50 3.91
N VAL A 124 -11.37 -3.64 5.23
CA VAL A 124 -10.46 -4.63 5.83
C VAL A 124 -11.22 -5.93 5.99
N GLU A 125 -10.83 -6.94 5.22
CA GLU A 125 -11.41 -8.27 5.23
C GLU A 125 -10.68 -9.15 6.26
N GLN A 126 -11.44 -9.79 7.15
CA GLN A 126 -10.87 -10.80 8.05
C GLN A 126 -11.00 -12.19 7.42
N VAL A 127 -9.89 -12.89 7.34
CA VAL A 127 -9.79 -14.21 6.68
C VAL A 127 -9.08 -15.22 7.56
N ASP A 128 -9.38 -16.50 7.38
CA ASP A 128 -8.67 -17.59 8.04
C ASP A 128 -7.56 -18.12 7.13
N PHE A 129 -6.36 -17.57 7.26
CA PHE A 129 -5.22 -18.02 6.44
C PHE A 129 -4.84 -19.47 6.74
N ALA A 130 -5.08 -19.97 7.94
CA ALA A 130 -4.70 -21.33 8.32
C ALA A 130 -5.62 -22.36 7.68
N ALA A 131 -6.92 -22.11 7.68
CA ALA A 131 -7.90 -23.01 7.09
C ALA A 131 -8.06 -22.84 5.57
N ASN A 132 -7.97 -21.60 5.06
CA ASN A 132 -8.46 -21.26 3.71
C ASN A 132 -7.36 -20.72 2.76
N SER A 133 -6.08 -20.99 3.01
CA SER A 133 -4.96 -20.43 2.22
C SER A 133 -5.08 -20.63 0.71
N ALA A 134 -5.55 -21.80 0.25
CA ALA A 134 -5.72 -22.10 -1.16
C ALA A 134 -6.87 -21.30 -1.81
N GLU A 135 -7.99 -21.15 -1.09
CA GLU A 135 -9.12 -20.34 -1.54
C GLU A 135 -8.74 -18.87 -1.59
N ILE A 136 -8.08 -18.36 -0.53
CA ILE A 136 -7.59 -16.98 -0.47
C ILE A 136 -6.61 -16.70 -1.60
N LEU A 137 -5.72 -17.64 -1.93
CA LEU A 137 -4.79 -17.53 -3.05
C LEU A 137 -5.54 -17.41 -4.40
N GLN A 138 -6.52 -18.27 -4.63
CA GLN A 138 -7.31 -18.27 -5.87
C GLN A 138 -8.12 -16.98 -6.01
N ASP A 139 -8.84 -16.62 -4.95
CA ASP A 139 -9.68 -15.42 -4.89
C ASP A 139 -8.84 -14.14 -5.06
N THR A 140 -7.69 -14.04 -4.39
CA THR A 140 -6.77 -12.90 -4.52
C THR A 140 -6.27 -12.73 -5.97
N ASN A 141 -5.83 -13.82 -6.61
CA ASN A 141 -5.36 -13.76 -7.99
C ASN A 141 -6.51 -13.45 -8.97
N SER A 142 -7.72 -13.95 -8.70
CA SER A 142 -8.91 -13.67 -9.51
C SER A 142 -9.31 -12.20 -9.43
N TRP A 143 -9.32 -11.64 -8.21
CA TRP A 143 -9.54 -10.21 -7.97
C TRP A 143 -8.51 -9.34 -8.69
N VAL A 144 -7.20 -9.65 -8.63
CA VAL A 144 -6.18 -8.89 -9.38
C VAL A 144 -6.40 -8.99 -10.89
N SER A 145 -6.73 -10.17 -11.39
CA SER A 145 -7.04 -10.34 -12.81
C SER A 145 -8.22 -9.46 -13.24
N GLU A 146 -9.30 -9.42 -12.45
CA GLU A 146 -10.46 -8.58 -12.74
C GLU A 146 -10.12 -7.09 -12.75
N ILE A 147 -9.46 -6.58 -11.70
CA ILE A 147 -9.09 -5.16 -11.59
C ILE A 147 -8.17 -4.73 -12.75
N THR A 148 -7.27 -5.62 -13.17
CA THR A 148 -6.32 -5.34 -14.25
C THR A 148 -6.84 -5.71 -15.63
N LYS A 149 -8.12 -6.08 -15.75
CA LYS A 149 -8.76 -6.52 -17.01
C LYS A 149 -7.99 -7.66 -17.70
N GLY A 150 -7.51 -8.62 -16.91
CA GLY A 150 -6.76 -9.80 -17.35
C GLY A 150 -5.29 -9.56 -17.68
N LYS A 151 -4.75 -8.35 -17.44
CA LYS A 151 -3.34 -8.03 -17.71
C LYS A 151 -2.41 -8.67 -16.68
N ILE A 152 -2.84 -8.78 -15.44
CA ILE A 152 -2.12 -9.46 -14.36
C ILE A 152 -2.98 -10.61 -13.84
N ASN A 153 -2.74 -11.81 -14.35
CA ASN A 153 -3.53 -12.99 -13.97
C ASN A 153 -3.11 -13.62 -12.65
N LYS A 154 -1.88 -13.35 -12.21
CA LYS A 154 -1.29 -13.95 -11.02
C LYS A 154 -0.33 -12.95 -10.36
N ILE A 155 -0.56 -12.68 -9.08
CA ILE A 155 0.30 -11.84 -8.24
C ILE A 155 0.90 -12.61 -7.07
N LEU A 156 0.21 -13.65 -6.58
CA LEU A 156 0.68 -14.51 -5.51
C LEU A 156 0.90 -15.93 -6.03
N ASP A 157 2.04 -16.51 -5.69
CA ASP A 157 2.35 -17.91 -5.97
C ASP A 157 1.88 -18.86 -4.87
N SER A 158 1.85 -18.38 -3.63
CA SER A 158 1.38 -19.12 -2.46
C SER A 158 0.93 -18.16 -1.37
N VAL A 159 0.09 -18.65 -0.45
CA VAL A 159 -0.29 -17.99 0.79
C VAL A 159 0.05 -18.95 1.92
N ARG A 160 0.77 -18.49 2.94
CA ARG A 160 1.16 -19.33 4.08
C ARG A 160 0.05 -19.35 5.12
N ALA A 161 -0.07 -20.47 5.83
CA ALA A 161 -1.05 -20.64 6.90
C ALA A 161 -0.83 -19.69 8.09
N ASP A 162 0.42 -19.25 8.32
CA ASP A 162 0.80 -18.33 9.40
C ASP A 162 0.86 -16.86 8.96
N THR A 163 0.34 -16.53 7.77
CA THR A 163 0.23 -15.15 7.32
C THR A 163 -0.69 -14.35 8.25
N LEU A 164 -0.24 -13.16 8.67
CA LEU A 164 -1.01 -12.27 9.53
C LEU A 164 -1.84 -11.25 8.75
N PHE A 165 -1.27 -10.71 7.67
CA PHE A 165 -1.96 -9.79 6.79
C PHE A 165 -1.34 -9.77 5.40
N ILE A 166 -2.14 -9.35 4.42
CA ILE A 166 -1.74 -9.08 3.04
C ILE A 166 -2.35 -7.74 2.64
N ILE A 167 -1.52 -6.82 2.14
CA ILE A 167 -1.96 -5.55 1.56
C ILE A 167 -1.60 -5.57 0.08
N LEU A 168 -2.59 -5.35 -0.77
CA LEU A 168 -2.44 -5.38 -2.23
C LEU A 168 -3.02 -4.12 -2.85
N SER A 169 -2.38 -3.68 -3.94
CA SER A 169 -2.92 -2.66 -4.83
C SER A 169 -2.68 -3.08 -6.27
N ALA A 170 -3.70 -2.96 -7.12
CA ALA A 170 -3.65 -3.36 -8.52
C ALA A 170 -4.18 -2.25 -9.43
N ARG A 171 -3.57 -2.10 -10.62
CA ARG A 171 -3.93 -1.14 -11.68
C ARG A 171 -3.68 -1.70 -13.07
#